data_AF-A0A933G9I9-F1
#
_entry.id   AF-A0A933G9I9-F1
#
_cell.length_a   1.000
_cell.length_b   1.000
_cell.length_c   1.000
_cell.angle_alpha   90.00
_cell.angle_beta   90.00
_cell.angle_gamma   90.00
#
_symmetry.space_group_name_H-M   'P 1'
#
loop_
_entity.id
_entity.type
_entity.pdbx_description
1 polymer ?
#
loop_
_entity_poly.entity_id
_entity_poly.type
_entity_poly.pdbx_seq_one_letter_code
_entity_poly.pdbx_strand_id
1 'polypeptide(L)'
;LLDPNAGRINGMGGVTLPMAADYAVITNIFAGTAYVDLVNLITNENTYMGAAPAGSGTGTLSGGAGADWFFVVNNTNILGVTGTGADDPQTANAATATTGVEMSIPLSAIGSPTNGTSVCVFAIVTNNNGSWLSNQILPVPVGSGGGRPNYDNTKPNFATLQFPCGSVVLGPVGPTCHDPRFDINGDGFVNQIDFAAFQRCWTGPLGPGNILPGCECFDWNFAQRDDLINIEDFAVFQNCAQAAGVPALATCDDAP
;
A
#
# COMPACT_ATOMS: atom_id res chain seq x y z
N LEU A 1 -15.52 -10.01 -7.30
CA LEU A 1 -16.66 -10.45 -6.47
C LEU A 1 -16.07 -11.11 -5.24
N LEU A 2 -16.45 -10.69 -4.04
CA LEU A 2 -16.12 -11.43 -2.83
C LEU A 2 -16.98 -12.71 -2.86
N ASP A 3 -16.31 -13.84 -3.05
CA ASP A 3 -16.94 -15.14 -3.27
C ASP A 3 -17.76 -15.57 -2.02
N PRO A 4 -18.99 -16.10 -2.18
CA PRO A 4 -19.73 -16.75 -1.10
C PRO A 4 -19.07 -18.01 -0.51
N ASN A 5 -17.92 -18.46 -0.99
CA ASN A 5 -17.16 -19.57 -0.42
C ASN A 5 -16.76 -19.28 1.03
N ALA A 6 -17.60 -19.76 1.95
CA ALA A 6 -17.50 -20.18 3.36
C ALA A 6 -16.19 -20.05 4.18
N GLY A 7 -15.28 -19.16 3.82
CA GLY A 7 -13.91 -19.13 4.33
C GLY A 7 -13.70 -18.07 5.39
N ARG A 8 -13.52 -16.82 5.00
CA ARG A 8 -12.71 -15.92 5.85
C ARG A 8 -13.25 -14.50 6.01
N ILE A 9 -13.95 -13.92 5.02
CA ILE A 9 -14.70 -12.66 5.20
C ILE A 9 -16.20 -12.98 5.32
N ASN A 10 -16.59 -13.49 6.50
CA ASN A 10 -17.95 -13.96 6.74
C ASN A 10 -18.98 -12.86 6.43
N GLY A 11 -20.07 -13.22 5.75
CA GLY A 11 -21.19 -12.35 5.42
C GLY A 11 -21.01 -11.38 4.25
N MET A 12 -19.80 -11.23 3.69
CA MET A 12 -19.57 -10.32 2.55
C MET A 12 -19.74 -10.96 1.17
N GLY A 13 -20.16 -12.23 1.11
CA GLY A 13 -20.48 -12.91 -0.14
C GLY A 13 -21.48 -12.11 -0.99
N GLY A 14 -21.17 -11.91 -2.27
CA GLY A 14 -21.99 -11.14 -3.20
C GLY A 14 -21.58 -9.67 -3.38
N VAL A 15 -20.75 -9.11 -2.49
CA VAL A 15 -20.21 -7.76 -2.64
C VAL A 15 -19.20 -7.73 -3.80
N THR A 16 -19.33 -6.77 -4.70
CA THR A 16 -18.35 -6.59 -5.80
C THR A 16 -17.52 -5.33 -5.53
N LEU A 17 -16.20 -5.53 -5.35
CA LEU A 17 -15.23 -4.44 -5.20
C LEU A 17 -14.99 -3.72 -6.54
N PRO A 18 -14.56 -2.45 -6.53
CA PRO A 18 -14.23 -1.72 -7.77
C PRO A 18 -12.88 -2.13 -8.38
N MET A 19 -12.26 -3.19 -7.85
CA MET A 19 -10.94 -3.69 -8.25
C MET A 19 -10.85 -5.23 -8.12
N ALA A 20 -9.84 -5.81 -8.76
CA ALA A 20 -9.35 -7.14 -8.41
C ALA A 20 -8.42 -7.00 -7.21
N ALA A 21 -8.87 -7.45 -6.03
CA ALA A 21 -8.09 -7.38 -4.81
C ALA A 21 -7.35 -8.70 -4.59
N ASP A 22 -6.07 -8.62 -4.26
CA ASP A 22 -5.22 -9.78 -3.98
C ASP A 22 -5.26 -10.17 -2.50
N TYR A 23 -5.39 -9.16 -1.63
CA TYR A 23 -5.38 -9.33 -0.18
C TYR A 23 -6.53 -8.55 0.48
N ALA A 24 -6.98 -9.03 1.62
CA ALA A 24 -7.85 -8.31 2.53
C ALA A 24 -7.27 -8.35 3.95
N VAL A 25 -7.24 -7.19 4.61
CA VAL A 25 -6.99 -7.13 6.05
C VAL A 25 -8.33 -7.01 6.77
N ILE A 26 -8.62 -7.98 7.62
CA ILE A 26 -9.85 -8.01 8.42
C ILE A 26 -9.50 -7.62 9.83
N THR A 27 -10.27 -6.68 10.40
CA THR A 27 -10.05 -6.24 11.76
C THR A 27 -11.36 -6.21 12.53
N ASN A 28 -11.37 -6.81 13.73
CA ASN A 28 -12.48 -6.69 14.66
C ASN A 28 -12.01 -6.14 16.01
N ILE A 29 -12.85 -5.31 16.62
CA ILE A 29 -12.65 -4.83 17.99
C ILE A 29 -13.56 -5.63 18.92
N PHE A 30 -12.98 -6.35 19.86
CA PHE A 30 -13.73 -7.09 20.89
C PHE A 30 -13.08 -6.88 22.26
N ALA A 31 -13.90 -6.56 23.26
CA ALA A 31 -13.46 -6.32 24.64
C ALA A 31 -12.26 -5.36 24.78
N GLY A 32 -12.21 -4.31 23.95
CA GLY A 32 -11.13 -3.31 23.97
C GLY A 32 -9.84 -3.75 23.25
N THR A 33 -9.87 -4.89 22.56
CA THR A 33 -8.73 -5.43 21.81
C THR A 33 -9.07 -5.47 20.33
N ALA A 34 -8.15 -4.99 19.50
CA ALA A 34 -8.18 -5.18 18.06
C ALA A 34 -7.53 -6.51 17.70
N TYR A 35 -8.19 -7.29 16.85
CA TYR A 35 -7.70 -8.54 16.27
C TYR A 35 -7.57 -8.34 14.77
N VAL A 36 -6.46 -8.79 14.20
CA VAL A 36 -6.10 -8.54 12.80
C VAL A 36 -5.80 -9.86 12.10
N ASP A 37 -6.43 -10.06 10.96
CA ASP A 37 -6.24 -11.19 10.06
C ASP A 37 -5.86 -10.70 8.66
N LEU A 38 -4.92 -11.38 8.02
CA LEU A 38 -4.59 -11.20 6.61
C LEU A 38 -5.18 -12.37 5.81
N VAL A 39 -6.01 -12.05 4.83
CA VAL A 39 -6.57 -13.01 3.88
C VAL A 39 -5.95 -12.80 2.52
N ASN A 40 -5.33 -13.84 1.97
CA ASN A 40 -4.97 -13.91 0.56
C ASN A 40 -6.21 -14.32 -0.24
N LEU A 41 -6.75 -13.41 -1.04
CA LEU A 41 -7.98 -13.61 -1.81
C LEU A 41 -7.78 -14.49 -3.05
N ILE A 42 -6.53 -14.71 -3.47
CA ILE A 42 -6.17 -15.59 -4.58
C ILE A 42 -6.08 -17.04 -4.09
N THR A 43 -5.37 -17.28 -2.99
CA THR A 43 -5.16 -18.65 -2.46
C THR A 43 -6.23 -19.06 -1.45
N ASN A 44 -7.06 -18.12 -0.98
CA ASN A 44 -8.05 -18.30 0.07
C ASN A 44 -7.44 -18.73 1.42
N GLU A 45 -6.18 -18.35 1.66
CA GLU A 45 -5.47 -18.56 2.92
C GLU A 45 -5.74 -17.41 3.89
N ASN A 46 -5.85 -17.73 5.19
CA ASN A 46 -5.96 -16.73 6.25
C ASN A 46 -4.84 -16.93 7.26
N THR A 47 -4.23 -15.83 7.66
CA THR A 47 -3.20 -15.77 8.67
C THR A 47 -3.61 -14.77 9.74
N TYR A 48 -3.71 -15.25 10.99
CA TYR A 48 -3.89 -14.38 12.14
C TYR A 48 -2.60 -13.58 12.37
N MET A 49 -2.67 -12.27 12.19
CA MET A 49 -1.51 -11.38 12.31
C MET A 49 -1.25 -11.00 13.77
N GLY A 50 -2.29 -10.95 14.59
CA GLY A 50 -2.17 -10.75 16.03
C GLY A 50 -3.22 -9.80 16.57
N ALA A 51 -2.98 -9.38 17.82
CA ALA A 51 -3.85 -8.45 18.52
C ALA A 51 -3.08 -7.33 19.21
N ALA A 52 -3.74 -6.18 19.32
CA ALA A 52 -3.27 -5.01 20.06
C ALA A 52 -4.43 -4.35 20.82
N PRO A 53 -4.19 -3.74 22.00
CA PRO A 53 -5.25 -3.01 22.70
C PRO A 53 -5.68 -1.78 21.90
N ALA A 54 -6.99 -1.60 21.71
CA ALA A 54 -7.55 -0.42 21.07
C ALA A 54 -7.32 0.82 21.95
N GLY A 55 -7.02 1.97 21.35
CA GLY A 55 -6.77 3.23 22.05
C GLY A 55 -5.46 3.29 22.84
N SER A 56 -4.56 2.30 22.71
CA SER A 56 -3.28 2.26 23.44
C SER A 56 -2.19 3.17 22.85
N GLY A 57 -2.32 3.56 21.58
CA GLY A 57 -1.36 4.42 20.88
C GLY A 57 -0.07 3.72 20.39
N THR A 58 0.15 2.44 20.69
CA THR A 58 1.34 1.70 20.20
C THR A 58 1.02 0.85 18.97
N GLY A 59 -0.12 0.15 18.97
CA GLY A 59 -0.61 -0.65 17.85
C GLY A 59 0.20 -1.90 17.49
N THR A 60 1.31 -2.19 18.17
CA THR A 60 2.13 -3.38 17.92
C THR A 60 1.32 -4.64 18.15
N LEU A 61 1.23 -5.49 17.12
CA LEU A 61 0.49 -6.74 17.20
C LEU A 61 1.27 -7.80 17.98
N SER A 62 0.55 -8.67 18.68
CA SER A 62 1.10 -9.78 19.44
C SER A 62 0.25 -11.05 19.32
N GLY A 63 0.86 -12.21 19.54
CA GLY A 63 0.15 -13.50 19.55
C GLY A 63 -0.23 -14.06 18.17
N GLY A 64 0.24 -13.45 17.08
CA GLY A 64 0.05 -13.91 15.70
C GLY A 64 1.33 -13.83 14.88
N ALA A 65 1.22 -13.96 13.55
CA ALA A 65 2.35 -13.96 12.62
C ALA A 65 2.88 -12.56 12.26
N GLY A 66 2.16 -11.50 12.63
CA GLY A 66 2.46 -10.12 12.26
C GLY A 66 3.35 -9.40 13.27
N ALA A 67 4.53 -9.93 13.58
CA ALA A 67 5.45 -9.31 14.53
C ALA A 67 5.85 -7.86 14.13
N ASP A 68 5.90 -7.59 12.83
CA ASP A 68 6.26 -6.28 12.26
C ASP A 68 5.04 -5.45 11.81
N TRP A 69 3.83 -5.87 12.18
CA TRP A 69 2.60 -5.16 11.87
C TRP A 69 2.21 -4.19 12.98
N PHE A 70 1.60 -3.08 12.58
CA PHE A 70 1.01 -2.12 13.51
C PHE A 70 -0.44 -1.86 13.13
N PHE A 71 -1.32 -1.87 14.12
CA PHE A 71 -2.72 -1.52 13.97
C PHE A 71 -3.22 -0.75 15.18
N VAL A 72 -3.61 0.50 14.95
CA VAL A 72 -4.14 1.40 15.97
C VAL A 72 -5.56 1.75 15.61
N VAL A 73 -6.47 1.59 16.58
CA VAL A 73 -7.83 2.10 16.47
C VAL A 73 -8.08 3.02 17.64
N ASN A 74 -8.43 4.26 17.33
CA ASN A 74 -8.95 5.21 18.29
C ASN A 74 -10.40 5.53 17.91
N ASN A 75 -11.33 4.93 18.64
CA ASN A 75 -12.77 5.12 18.45
C ASN A 75 -13.39 6.03 19.54
N THR A 76 -12.62 6.98 20.07
CA THR A 76 -13.10 7.92 21.10
C THR A 76 -13.90 9.09 20.53
N ASN A 77 -14.11 9.13 19.21
CA ASN A 77 -14.95 10.12 18.57
C ASN A 77 -16.42 9.97 18.99
N ILE A 78 -16.90 10.90 19.82
CA ILE A 78 -18.26 10.93 20.36
C ILE A 78 -19.26 11.75 19.52
N LEU A 79 -18.78 12.56 18.57
CA LEU A 79 -19.62 13.42 17.72
C LEU A 79 -19.73 12.92 16.27
N GLY A 80 -18.98 11.87 15.92
CA GLY A 80 -18.88 11.28 14.59
C GLY A 80 -20.15 10.60 14.07
N VAL A 81 -20.01 9.87 12.96
CA VAL A 81 -21.09 9.02 12.41
C VAL A 81 -21.59 8.06 13.50
N THR A 82 -22.90 8.06 13.74
CA THR A 82 -23.60 7.22 14.72
C THR A 82 -24.50 6.21 14.04
N GLY A 83 -25.09 5.29 14.81
CA GLY A 83 -26.10 4.34 14.30
C GLY A 83 -27.50 4.95 14.10
N THR A 84 -27.68 6.25 14.28
CA THR A 84 -29.00 6.91 14.25
C THR A 84 -29.42 7.21 12.82
N GLY A 85 -30.28 6.37 12.24
CA GLY A 85 -30.74 6.55 10.85
C GLY A 85 -31.53 7.85 10.59
N ALA A 86 -32.01 8.54 11.63
CA ALA A 86 -32.64 9.86 11.49
C ALA A 86 -31.65 10.95 11.04
N ASP A 87 -30.35 10.72 11.24
CA ASP A 87 -29.29 11.66 10.88
C ASP A 87 -28.71 11.38 9.49
N ASP A 88 -29.21 10.37 8.77
CA ASP A 88 -28.72 10.01 7.44
C ASP A 88 -29.23 10.99 6.35
N PRO A 89 -28.36 11.45 5.42
CA PRO A 89 -26.92 11.18 5.35
C PRO A 89 -26.12 11.98 6.40
N GLN A 90 -25.26 11.27 7.14
CA GLN A 90 -24.50 11.82 8.28
C GLN A 90 -23.26 12.64 7.88
N THR A 91 -23.35 13.45 6.81
CA THR A 91 -22.21 14.24 6.30
C THR A 91 -21.65 15.20 7.34
N ALA A 92 -22.53 15.87 8.10
CA ALA A 92 -22.11 16.81 9.14
C ALA A 92 -21.39 16.11 10.30
N ASN A 93 -21.91 14.98 10.77
CA ASN A 93 -21.29 14.17 11.83
C ASN A 93 -19.98 13.53 11.35
N ALA A 94 -19.91 13.09 10.10
CA ALA A 94 -18.66 12.58 9.53
C ALA A 94 -17.54 13.63 9.55
N ALA A 95 -17.87 14.90 9.30
CA ALA A 95 -16.90 16.01 9.31
C ALA A 95 -16.34 16.33 10.71
N THR A 96 -16.98 15.90 11.79
CA THR A 96 -16.47 16.10 13.15
C THR A 96 -15.53 14.99 13.61
N ALA A 97 -15.22 14.01 12.75
CA ALA A 97 -14.32 12.93 13.11
C ALA A 97 -12.87 13.38 13.24
N THR A 98 -12.31 13.26 14.44
CA THR A 98 -10.91 13.60 14.77
C THR A 98 -10.04 12.39 15.11
N THR A 99 -10.64 11.19 15.17
CA THR A 99 -9.96 9.93 15.47
C THR A 99 -10.34 8.89 14.43
N GLY A 100 -9.54 7.82 14.29
CA GLY A 100 -9.79 6.81 13.28
C GLY A 100 -8.93 5.56 13.44
N VAL A 101 -8.56 5.00 12.29
CA VAL A 101 -7.77 3.78 12.17
C VAL A 101 -6.45 4.11 11.50
N GLU A 102 -5.36 3.60 12.04
CA GLU A 102 -4.03 3.65 11.44
C GLU A 102 -3.49 2.22 11.35
N MET A 103 -2.87 1.89 10.22
CA MET A 103 -2.31 0.56 9.97
C MET A 103 -0.98 0.68 9.25
N SER A 104 -0.01 -0.14 9.67
CA SER A 104 1.24 -0.36 8.97
C SER A 104 1.35 -1.84 8.60
N ILE A 105 1.57 -2.10 7.31
CA ILE A 105 1.70 -3.43 6.73
C ILE A 105 3.09 -3.53 6.11
N PRO A 106 3.93 -4.50 6.51
CA PRO A 106 5.16 -4.83 5.80
C PRO A 106 4.87 -5.20 4.35
N LEU A 107 5.62 -4.63 3.41
CA LEU A 107 5.45 -4.91 1.98
C LEU A 107 5.60 -6.42 1.67
N SER A 108 6.48 -7.10 2.40
CA SER A 108 6.68 -8.56 2.29
C SER A 108 5.41 -9.38 2.57
N ALA A 109 4.48 -8.84 3.36
CA ALA A 109 3.23 -9.52 3.65
C ALA A 109 2.20 -9.43 2.51
N ILE A 110 2.42 -8.55 1.54
CA ILE A 110 1.53 -8.32 0.38
C ILE A 110 2.24 -8.56 -0.96
N GLY A 111 3.24 -9.46 -0.97
CA GLY A 111 3.94 -9.86 -2.20
C GLY A 111 5.17 -9.01 -2.54
N SER A 112 5.68 -8.20 -1.60
CA SER A 112 6.87 -7.35 -1.78
C SER A 112 6.81 -6.43 -3.01
N PRO A 113 5.74 -5.62 -3.17
CA PRO A 113 5.67 -4.67 -4.27
C PRO A 113 6.87 -3.72 -4.25
N THR A 114 7.40 -3.41 -5.43
CA THR A 114 8.58 -2.54 -5.57
C THR A 114 8.22 -1.07 -5.38
N ASN A 115 9.18 -0.25 -4.96
CA ASN A 115 8.97 1.19 -4.84
C ASN A 115 8.54 1.80 -6.20
N GLY A 116 7.66 2.80 -6.15
CA GLY A 116 7.05 3.40 -7.34
C GLY A 116 5.85 2.63 -7.89
N THR A 117 5.59 1.41 -7.43
CA THR A 117 4.34 0.73 -7.73
C THR A 117 3.18 1.37 -6.99
N SER A 118 2.01 1.37 -7.64
CA SER A 118 0.76 1.83 -7.05
C SER A 118 0.02 0.66 -6.44
N VAL A 119 -0.31 0.75 -5.16
CA VAL A 119 -1.22 -0.19 -4.48
C VAL A 119 -2.61 0.41 -4.43
N CYS A 120 -3.60 -0.45 -4.66
CA CYS A 120 -4.99 -0.08 -4.52
C CYS A 120 -5.51 -0.37 -3.11
N VAL A 121 -6.07 0.65 -2.45
CA VAL A 121 -6.70 0.49 -1.13
C VAL A 121 -8.19 0.77 -1.23
N PHE A 122 -8.99 -0.09 -0.60
CA PHE A 122 -10.42 0.09 -0.42
C PHE A 122 -10.83 -0.41 0.96
N ALA A 123 -11.50 0.43 1.73
CA ALA A 123 -11.89 0.14 3.10
C ALA A 123 -13.41 0.17 3.23
N ILE A 124 -13.96 -0.83 3.94
CA ILE A 124 -15.39 -0.99 4.18
C ILE A 124 -15.59 -1.28 5.67
N VAL A 125 -16.52 -0.57 6.30
CA VAL A 125 -16.97 -0.89 7.65
C VAL A 125 -18.24 -1.75 7.58
N THR A 126 -18.26 -2.82 8.37
CA THR A 126 -19.39 -3.76 8.45
C THR A 126 -19.70 -4.15 9.89
N ASN A 127 -20.87 -4.75 10.12
CA ASN A 127 -21.23 -5.31 11.42
C ASN A 127 -20.52 -6.64 11.71
N ASN A 128 -20.74 -7.19 12.90
CA ASN A 128 -20.05 -8.37 13.43
C ASN A 128 -20.09 -9.62 12.53
N ASN A 129 -21.07 -9.74 11.64
CA ASN A 129 -21.23 -10.89 10.76
C ASN A 129 -21.11 -10.54 9.27
N GLY A 130 -20.60 -9.36 8.91
CA GLY A 130 -20.41 -8.92 7.53
C GLY A 130 -21.71 -8.68 6.74
N SER A 131 -22.86 -8.81 7.38
CA SER A 131 -24.16 -8.81 6.69
C SER A 131 -24.67 -7.41 6.40
N TRP A 132 -24.32 -6.44 7.24
CA TRP A 132 -24.73 -5.04 7.13
C TRP A 132 -23.51 -4.17 6.79
N LEU A 133 -23.64 -3.30 5.78
CA LEU A 133 -22.56 -2.46 5.29
C LEU A 133 -22.82 -0.97 5.62
N SER A 134 -21.83 -0.35 6.25
CA SER A 134 -21.83 1.08 6.56
C SER A 134 -21.67 1.92 5.30
N ASN A 135 -22.10 3.17 5.37
CA ASN A 135 -21.74 4.21 4.41
C ASN A 135 -20.29 4.71 4.54
N GLN A 136 -19.57 4.30 5.59
CA GLN A 136 -18.17 4.63 5.85
C GLN A 136 -17.27 3.76 4.98
N ILE A 137 -17.05 4.23 3.75
CA ILE A 137 -16.26 3.55 2.72
C ILE A 137 -15.20 4.51 2.20
N LEU A 138 -13.98 4.01 2.03
CA LEU A 138 -12.88 4.73 1.41
C LEU A 138 -12.36 3.97 0.18
N PRO A 139 -11.95 4.67 -0.89
CA PRO A 139 -12.12 6.11 -1.11
C PRO A 139 -13.60 6.48 -1.33
N VAL A 140 -13.91 7.79 -1.27
CA VAL A 140 -15.25 8.26 -1.61
C VAL A 140 -15.50 8.16 -3.13
N PRO A 141 -16.74 7.88 -3.58
CA PRO A 141 -17.08 7.84 -5.00
C PRO A 141 -16.83 9.18 -5.68
N VAL A 142 -16.41 9.11 -6.95
CA VAL A 142 -16.14 10.31 -7.76
C VAL A 142 -17.41 11.16 -7.87
N GLY A 143 -17.27 12.46 -7.64
CA GLY A 143 -18.38 13.42 -7.76
C GLY A 143 -19.40 13.40 -6.62
N SER A 144 -19.23 12.53 -5.62
CA SER A 144 -20.05 12.56 -4.40
C SER A 144 -19.29 13.26 -3.28
N GLY A 145 -19.80 14.39 -2.78
CA GLY A 145 -19.19 15.20 -1.72
C GLY A 145 -19.20 14.53 -0.33
N GLY A 146 -19.03 13.20 -0.25
CA GLY A 146 -19.20 12.38 0.95
C GLY A 146 -20.67 12.14 1.33
N GLY A 147 -20.88 11.39 2.42
CA GLY A 147 -22.18 11.22 3.09
C GLY A 147 -23.27 10.51 2.29
N ARG A 148 -23.26 9.18 2.31
CA ARG A 148 -24.32 8.33 1.70
C ARG A 148 -25.21 7.71 2.78
N PRO A 149 -26.43 7.26 2.47
CA PRO A 149 -27.15 6.33 3.36
C PRO A 149 -26.35 5.04 3.53
N ASN A 150 -26.59 4.34 4.64
CA ASN A 150 -26.04 3.01 4.82
C ASN A 150 -26.49 2.06 3.70
N TYR A 151 -25.62 1.12 3.33
CA TYR A 151 -25.95 0.10 2.33
C TYR A 151 -26.75 -1.05 2.94
N ASP A 152 -26.90 -1.07 4.26
CA ASP A 152 -27.64 -2.08 4.99
C ASP A 152 -27.25 -3.50 4.59
N ASN A 153 -28.23 -4.40 4.44
CA ASN A 153 -28.03 -5.79 4.05
C ASN A 153 -27.84 -5.97 2.53
N THR A 154 -27.70 -4.88 1.77
CA THR A 154 -27.47 -4.98 0.33
C THR A 154 -26.08 -5.54 0.04
N LYS A 155 -25.95 -6.23 -1.10
CA LYS A 155 -24.67 -6.72 -1.62
C LYS A 155 -24.29 -5.84 -2.83
N PRO A 156 -23.81 -4.60 -2.59
CA PRO A 156 -23.62 -3.64 -3.65
C PRO A 156 -22.51 -4.07 -4.61
N ASN A 157 -22.61 -3.55 -5.83
CA ASN A 157 -21.52 -3.54 -6.78
C ASN A 157 -20.84 -2.17 -6.76
N PHE A 158 -19.73 -2.05 -6.04
CA PHE A 158 -19.00 -0.80 -5.89
C PHE A 158 -18.37 -0.32 -7.20
N ALA A 159 -18.09 -1.23 -8.15
CA ALA A 159 -17.63 -0.86 -9.48
C ALA A 159 -18.69 -0.03 -10.23
N THR A 160 -19.96 -0.43 -10.17
CA THR A 160 -21.05 0.31 -10.83
C THR A 160 -21.45 1.57 -10.06
N LEU A 161 -21.13 1.64 -8.76
CA LEU A 161 -21.37 2.82 -7.92
C LEU A 161 -20.27 3.89 -8.06
N GLN A 162 -19.35 3.73 -9.01
CA GLN A 162 -18.27 4.69 -9.34
C GLN A 162 -17.33 4.97 -8.17
N PHE A 163 -17.13 3.98 -7.31
CA PHE A 163 -16.06 4.04 -6.34
C PHE A 163 -14.72 3.85 -7.06
N PRO A 164 -13.76 4.77 -6.88
CA PRO A 164 -12.44 4.57 -7.44
C PRO A 164 -11.63 3.59 -6.58
N CYS A 165 -10.49 3.22 -7.11
CA CYS A 165 -9.39 2.68 -6.34
C CYS A 165 -8.71 3.81 -5.55
N GLY A 166 -8.48 3.63 -4.25
CA GLY A 166 -7.65 4.54 -3.45
C GLY A 166 -6.18 4.25 -3.73
N SER A 167 -5.63 4.82 -4.80
CA SER A 167 -4.25 4.55 -5.20
C SER A 167 -3.25 5.20 -4.25
N VAL A 168 -2.35 4.39 -3.71
CA VAL A 168 -1.20 4.81 -2.90
C VAL A 168 0.06 4.37 -3.62
N VAL A 169 0.94 5.31 -3.96
CA VAL A 169 2.26 4.99 -4.49
C VAL A 169 3.17 4.60 -3.34
N LEU A 170 3.81 3.43 -3.44
CA LEU A 170 4.67 2.91 -2.38
C LEU A 170 6.09 3.47 -2.47
N GLY A 171 6.64 3.80 -1.30
CA GLY A 171 7.95 4.41 -1.16
C GLY A 171 7.97 5.86 -1.67
N PRO A 172 9.11 6.56 -1.59
CA PRO A 172 9.33 7.65 -2.53
C PRO A 172 9.08 7.08 -3.92
N VAL A 173 8.34 7.81 -4.77
CA VAL A 173 8.51 7.61 -6.21
C VAL A 173 10.00 7.76 -6.36
N GLY A 174 10.71 6.65 -6.66
CA GLY A 174 12.09 6.79 -7.09
C GLY A 174 12.10 7.89 -8.16
N PRO A 175 13.16 8.71 -8.26
CA PRO A 175 13.26 9.59 -9.41
C PRO A 175 12.86 8.81 -10.65
N THR A 176 12.07 9.42 -11.52
CA THR A 176 11.69 8.80 -12.78
C THR A 176 12.99 8.59 -13.55
N CYS A 177 13.62 7.44 -13.35
CA CYS A 177 14.81 7.05 -14.07
C CYS A 177 14.38 6.70 -15.49
N HIS A 178 15.27 6.93 -16.45
CA HIS A 178 15.04 6.43 -17.80
C HIS A 178 15.12 4.89 -17.82
N ASP A 179 14.91 4.29 -18.99
CA ASP A 179 14.99 2.84 -19.18
C ASP A 179 16.06 2.57 -20.25
N PRO A 180 17.26 2.07 -19.87
CA PRO A 180 17.65 1.61 -18.52
C PRO A 180 17.93 2.76 -17.54
N ARG A 181 17.82 2.52 -16.22
CA ARG A 181 17.87 3.59 -15.19
C ARG A 181 19.12 4.44 -15.16
N PHE A 182 20.21 3.90 -15.68
CA PHE A 182 21.51 4.54 -15.69
C PHE A 182 21.70 5.53 -16.83
N ASP A 183 20.79 5.62 -17.81
CA ASP A 183 20.78 6.67 -18.82
C ASP A 183 20.28 7.96 -18.18
N ILE A 184 21.14 8.74 -17.52
CA ILE A 184 20.69 9.85 -16.66
C ILE A 184 20.27 11.08 -17.47
N ASN A 185 20.81 11.23 -18.69
CA ASN A 185 20.52 12.36 -19.56
C ASN A 185 19.42 12.07 -20.59
N GLY A 186 18.96 10.82 -20.69
CA GLY A 186 17.82 10.39 -21.51
C GLY A 186 18.14 10.35 -23.00
N ASP A 187 19.40 10.10 -23.36
CA ASP A 187 19.84 10.06 -24.75
C ASP A 187 19.78 8.65 -25.38
N GLY A 188 19.39 7.64 -24.61
CA GLY A 188 19.28 6.24 -25.00
C GLY A 188 20.59 5.45 -24.86
N PHE A 189 21.63 6.05 -24.26
CA PHE A 189 22.94 5.42 -24.13
C PHE A 189 23.46 5.51 -22.70
N VAL A 190 23.84 4.36 -22.12
CA VAL A 190 24.62 4.34 -20.86
C VAL A 190 26.10 4.41 -21.20
N ASN A 191 26.70 5.59 -21.07
CA ASN A 191 28.02 5.93 -21.57
C ASN A 191 28.88 6.71 -20.53
N GLN A 192 29.93 7.39 -20.99
CA GLN A 192 30.83 8.13 -20.09
C GLN A 192 30.18 9.33 -19.41
N ILE A 193 29.13 9.92 -19.98
CA ILE A 193 28.35 10.99 -19.34
C ILE A 193 27.65 10.43 -18.10
N ASP A 194 27.02 9.27 -18.22
CA ASP A 194 26.34 8.58 -17.12
C ASP A 194 27.33 8.08 -16.08
N PHE A 195 28.48 7.57 -16.52
CA PHE A 195 29.54 7.17 -15.59
C PHE A 195 30.07 8.38 -14.79
N ALA A 196 30.22 9.54 -15.42
CA ALA A 196 30.60 10.76 -14.71
C ALA A 196 29.53 11.19 -13.70
N ALA A 197 28.25 10.95 -13.97
CA ALA A 197 27.17 11.17 -13.01
C ALA A 197 27.24 10.15 -11.85
N PHE A 198 27.40 8.86 -12.14
CA PHE A 198 27.60 7.80 -11.15
C PHE A 198 28.76 8.14 -10.20
N GLN A 199 29.90 8.59 -10.73
CA GLN A 199 31.07 9.00 -9.93
C GLN A 199 30.78 10.16 -8.97
N ARG A 200 29.89 11.09 -9.34
CA ARG A 200 29.48 12.19 -8.44
C ARG A 200 28.55 11.70 -7.34
N CYS A 201 27.81 10.64 -7.61
CA CYS A 201 26.84 10.04 -6.72
C CYS A 201 27.43 8.99 -5.77
N TRP A 202 28.67 8.55 -6.01
CA TRP A 202 29.37 7.56 -5.21
C TRP A 202 29.43 7.94 -3.73
N THR A 203 28.80 7.13 -2.87
CA THR A 203 28.87 7.27 -1.40
C THR A 203 29.96 6.39 -0.79
N GLY A 204 30.40 5.36 -1.52
CA GLY A 204 31.40 4.38 -1.07
C GLY A 204 30.84 3.30 -0.14
N PRO A 205 31.67 2.29 0.19
CA PRO A 205 31.23 1.06 0.87
C PRO A 205 30.79 1.26 2.32
N LEU A 206 31.10 2.41 2.93
CA LEU A 206 30.72 2.78 4.30
C LEU A 206 30.16 4.21 4.34
N GLY A 207 29.54 4.66 3.24
CA GLY A 207 28.99 6.00 3.14
C GLY A 207 27.96 6.31 4.23
N PRO A 208 27.63 7.58 4.47
CA PRO A 208 26.72 8.00 5.55
C PRO A 208 25.25 7.56 5.35
N GLY A 209 24.93 6.67 4.42
CA GLY A 209 23.56 6.21 4.12
C GLY A 209 22.63 7.32 3.64
N ASN A 210 23.19 8.40 3.06
CA ASN A 210 22.42 9.54 2.57
C ASN A 210 22.81 9.79 1.12
N ILE A 211 21.93 9.38 0.21
CA ILE A 211 22.09 9.64 -1.22
C ILE A 211 21.78 11.12 -1.50
N LEU A 212 22.60 11.74 -2.35
CA LEU A 212 22.36 13.12 -2.78
C LEU A 212 21.11 13.20 -3.66
N PRO A 213 20.30 14.26 -3.55
CA PRO A 213 19.16 14.45 -4.46
C PRO A 213 19.58 14.37 -5.93
N GLY A 214 18.90 13.52 -6.70
CA GLY A 214 19.21 13.24 -8.11
C GLY A 214 20.16 12.06 -8.35
N CYS A 215 20.65 11.41 -7.29
CA CYS A 215 21.52 10.23 -7.38
C CYS A 215 20.77 8.91 -7.15
N GLU A 216 19.48 8.94 -6.86
CA GLU A 216 18.72 7.79 -6.37
C GLU A 216 18.48 6.74 -7.48
N CYS A 217 18.76 7.06 -8.75
CA CYS A 217 18.78 6.08 -9.85
C CYS A 217 20.03 5.17 -9.81
N PHE A 218 21.09 5.59 -9.13
CA PHE A 218 22.35 4.84 -9.04
C PHE A 218 22.43 3.94 -7.79
N ASP A 219 21.48 4.01 -6.86
CA ASP A 219 21.33 3.07 -5.74
C ASP A 219 20.49 1.88 -6.21
N TRP A 220 21.17 0.92 -6.80
CA TRP A 220 20.58 -0.28 -7.36
C TRP A 220 21.57 -1.43 -7.44
N ASN A 221 21.42 -2.38 -6.52
CA ASN A 221 22.22 -3.61 -6.44
C ASN A 221 21.41 -4.89 -6.69
N PHE A 222 20.30 -4.80 -7.46
CA PHE A 222 19.29 -5.84 -7.73
C PHE A 222 18.50 -6.39 -6.53
N ALA A 223 19.02 -6.26 -5.31
CA ALA A 223 18.39 -6.81 -4.11
C ALA A 223 17.76 -5.73 -3.23
N GLN A 224 18.37 -4.55 -3.15
CA GLN A 224 18.04 -3.49 -2.20
C GLN A 224 18.31 -2.10 -2.79
N ARG A 225 17.61 -1.12 -2.22
CA ARG A 225 18.05 0.28 -2.17
C ARG A 225 18.57 0.47 -0.75
N ASP A 226 19.87 0.31 -0.56
CA ASP A 226 20.47 0.28 0.77
C ASP A 226 21.01 1.65 1.20
N ASP A 227 20.61 2.69 0.46
CA ASP A 227 21.03 4.07 0.61
C ASP A 227 22.55 4.26 0.44
N LEU A 228 23.22 3.32 -0.25
CA LEU A 228 24.63 3.38 -0.62
C LEU A 228 24.79 3.25 -2.14
N ILE A 229 25.66 4.07 -2.71
CA ILE A 229 26.10 3.99 -4.11
C ILE A 229 27.57 3.59 -4.08
N ASN A 230 27.82 2.31 -4.31
CA ASN A 230 29.09 1.64 -4.07
C ASN A 230 29.44 0.64 -5.19
N ILE A 231 30.28 -0.35 -4.89
CA ILE A 231 30.82 -1.25 -5.91
C ILE A 231 29.76 -2.25 -6.41
N GLU A 232 28.79 -2.59 -5.54
CA GLU A 232 27.66 -3.43 -5.89
C GLU A 232 26.78 -2.75 -6.95
N ASP A 233 26.49 -1.46 -6.80
CA ASP A 233 25.75 -0.70 -7.82
C ASP A 233 26.54 -0.50 -9.10
N PHE A 234 27.86 -0.31 -8.98
CA PHE A 234 28.72 -0.17 -10.14
C PHE A 234 28.74 -1.45 -10.98
N ALA A 235 28.67 -2.62 -10.35
CA ALA A 235 28.58 -3.88 -11.08
C ALA A 235 27.29 -3.94 -11.93
N VAL A 236 26.18 -3.39 -11.43
CA VAL A 236 24.92 -3.29 -12.20
C VAL A 236 25.03 -2.25 -13.31
N PHE A 237 25.61 -1.08 -13.02
CA PHE A 237 25.90 -0.06 -14.04
C PHE A 237 26.73 -0.62 -15.21
N GLN A 238 27.74 -1.44 -14.92
CA GLN A 238 28.61 -2.05 -15.93
C GLN A 238 27.88 -3.01 -16.86
N ASN A 239 26.78 -3.63 -16.43
CA ASN A 239 25.96 -4.46 -17.32
C ASN A 239 25.27 -3.64 -18.41
N CYS A 240 24.96 -2.38 -18.10
CA CYS A 240 24.33 -1.45 -19.02
C CYS A 240 25.32 -0.65 -19.85
N ALA A 241 26.52 -0.38 -19.33
CA ALA A 241 27.52 0.42 -20.00
C ALA A 241 27.92 -0.18 -21.36
N GLN A 242 27.70 0.59 -22.44
CA GLN A 242 28.03 0.18 -23.80
C GLN A 242 29.15 1.04 -24.41
N ALA A 243 29.67 0.58 -25.56
CA ALA A 243 30.58 1.38 -26.37
C ALA A 243 29.87 2.60 -26.99
N ALA A 244 30.65 3.60 -27.38
CA ALA A 244 30.12 4.82 -27.99
C ALA A 244 29.23 4.51 -29.21
N GLY A 245 28.00 5.02 -29.21
CA GLY A 245 27.04 4.85 -30.30
C GLY A 245 26.29 3.51 -30.30
N VAL A 246 26.44 2.68 -29.26
CA VAL A 246 25.66 1.45 -29.07
C VAL A 246 24.58 1.72 -28.00
N PRO A 247 23.29 1.72 -28.36
CA PRO A 247 22.22 1.93 -27.39
C PRO A 247 22.27 0.86 -26.29
N ALA A 248 21.97 1.26 -25.05
CA ALA A 248 21.85 0.30 -23.97
C ALA A 248 20.58 -0.55 -24.18
N LEU A 249 20.63 -1.82 -23.76
CA LEU A 249 19.42 -2.63 -23.71
C LEU A 249 18.57 -2.14 -22.54
N ALA A 250 17.28 -1.88 -22.77
CA ALA A 250 16.34 -1.49 -21.71
C ALA A 250 16.43 -2.44 -20.49
N THR A 251 16.54 -3.75 -20.75
CA THR A 251 16.53 -4.76 -19.70
C THR A 251 17.89 -5.02 -19.02
N CYS A 252 18.90 -4.15 -19.19
CA CYS A 252 20.26 -4.42 -18.66
C CYS A 252 20.38 -4.22 -17.14
N ASP A 253 19.47 -3.46 -16.53
CA ASP A 253 19.37 -3.21 -15.09
C ASP A 253 18.17 -3.94 -14.44
N ASP A 254 17.47 -4.77 -15.20
CA ASP A 254 16.38 -5.62 -14.70
C ASP A 254 16.93 -6.77 -13.85
N ALA A 255 16.24 -7.07 -12.74
CA ALA A 255 16.56 -8.25 -11.95
C ALA A 255 16.34 -9.52 -12.78
N PRO A 256 17.26 -10.51 -12.69
CA PRO A 256 17.13 -11.78 -13.42
C PRO A 256 15.93 -12.63 -12.97
#